data_AF-A0A6A2YHV9-F1
#
_entry.id   AF-A0A6A2YHV9-F1
#
_cell.length_a   1.000
_cell.length_b   1.000
_cell.length_c   1.000
_cell.angle_alpha   90.00
_cell.angle_beta   90.00
_cell.angle_gamma   90.00
#
_symmetry.space_group_name_H-M   'P 1'
#
loop_
_entity.id
_entity.type
_entity.pdbx_description
1 polymer ?
#
loop_
_entity_poly.entity_id
_entity_poly.type
_entity_poly.pdbx_seq_one_letter_code
_entity_poly.pdbx_strand_id
1 'polypeptide(L)'
;MPRPQSFGQYDYVATRWYRAPELCGSFSSNYTPAIDIWSIGCIFAEVLAGKPLFPGKSVVHQLELITDHLGTPSAETFSGVRNDKARKYLMEMQKKQPVPFSKKFPNADPLAVRLLQRLLAFDPKD
;
A
#
# COMPACT_ATOMS: atom_id res chain seq x y z
N MET A 1 -18.40 -30.05 27.26
CA MET A 1 -18.07 -29.68 25.86
C MET A 1 -17.77 -28.19 25.81
N PRO A 2 -16.58 -27.74 25.36
CA PRO A 2 -16.30 -26.32 25.19
C PRO A 2 -16.88 -25.80 23.86
N ARG A 3 -17.43 -24.59 23.87
CA ARG A 3 -17.95 -23.88 22.69
C ARG A 3 -16.82 -23.60 21.69
N PRO A 4 -17.06 -23.66 20.37
CA PRO A 4 -16.06 -23.21 19.41
C PRO A 4 -15.82 -21.70 19.58
N GLN A 5 -14.57 -21.34 19.85
CA GLN A 5 -14.11 -19.95 19.82
C GLN A 5 -14.16 -19.47 18.36
N SER A 6 -15.14 -18.63 18.04
CA SER A 6 -15.19 -17.88 16.80
C SER A 6 -14.17 -16.74 16.84
N PHE A 7 -12.89 -17.06 16.65
CA PHE A 7 -11.82 -16.10 16.36
C PHE A 7 -11.27 -16.43 14.97
N GLY A 8 -11.63 -15.66 13.95
CA GLY A 8 -10.95 -15.78 12.66
C GLY A 8 -11.67 -15.29 11.40
N GLN A 9 -12.84 -14.65 11.48
CA GLN A 9 -13.66 -14.41 10.29
C GLN A 9 -14.02 -12.93 10.03
N TYR A 10 -13.19 -11.98 10.47
CA TYR A 10 -13.36 -10.56 10.13
C TYR A 10 -12.14 -9.90 9.47
N ASP A 11 -11.03 -10.63 9.29
CA ASP A 11 -9.85 -10.11 8.56
C ASP A 11 -9.93 -10.29 7.03
N TYR A 12 -11.00 -10.92 6.54
CA TYR A 12 -11.09 -11.48 5.18
C TYR A 12 -12.13 -10.81 4.25
N VAL A 13 -12.64 -9.63 4.57
CA VAL A 13 -13.67 -8.95 3.73
C VAL A 13 -13.32 -7.51 3.35
N ALA A 14 -12.02 -7.19 3.28
CA ALA A 14 -11.56 -6.04 2.52
C ALA A 14 -10.42 -6.51 1.63
N THR A 15 -10.59 -6.41 0.32
CA THR A 15 -9.58 -6.81 -0.67
C THR A 15 -8.30 -6.06 -0.34
N ARG A 16 -7.27 -6.78 0.14
CA ARG A 16 -6.00 -6.24 0.66
C ARG A 16 -5.31 -5.26 -0.30
N TRP A 17 -5.68 -5.33 -1.58
CA TRP A 17 -5.16 -4.56 -2.69
C TRP A 17 -5.30 -3.05 -2.53
N TYR A 18 -6.29 -2.59 -1.74
CA TYR A 18 -6.56 -1.17 -1.52
C TYR A 18 -5.99 -0.63 -0.19
N ARG A 19 -5.35 -1.48 0.63
CA ARG A 19 -4.83 -1.04 1.93
C ARG A 19 -3.59 -0.17 1.77
N ALA A 20 -3.61 0.97 2.45
CA ALA A 20 -2.47 1.88 2.57
C ALA A 20 -1.28 1.21 3.26
N PRO A 21 -0.03 1.61 2.93
CA PRO A 21 1.17 1.04 3.53
C PRO A 21 1.20 1.20 5.06
N GLU A 22 0.61 2.27 5.62
CA GLU A 22 0.52 2.45 7.08
C GLU A 22 -0.31 1.34 7.77
N LEU A 23 -1.28 0.77 7.08
CA LEU A 23 -2.11 -0.32 7.58
C LEU A 23 -1.42 -1.69 7.46
N CYS A 24 -0.49 -1.86 6.51
CA CYS A 24 0.26 -3.10 6.35
C CYS A 24 1.28 -3.34 7.48
N GLY A 25 1.78 -2.27 8.11
CA GLY A 25 2.75 -2.34 9.20
C GLY A 25 2.21 -2.13 10.61
N SER A 26 0.93 -1.74 10.77
CA SER A 26 0.41 -1.13 12.02
C SER A 26 1.27 0.05 12.46
N PHE A 27 1.46 1.01 11.55
CA PHE A 27 2.28 2.19 11.75
C PHE A 27 1.68 3.21 12.71
N SER A 28 0.35 3.21 12.86
CA SER A 28 -0.39 4.18 13.67
C SER A 28 -1.72 3.58 14.12
N SER A 29 -2.13 3.80 15.37
CA SER A 29 -3.52 3.57 15.82
C SER A 29 -4.48 4.68 15.35
N ASN A 30 -3.98 5.64 14.58
CA ASN A 30 -4.72 6.78 14.07
C ASN A 30 -5.15 6.48 12.63
N TYR A 31 -6.41 6.10 12.46
CA TYR A 31 -7.06 6.15 11.16
C TYR A 31 -7.09 7.60 10.71
N THR A 32 -6.47 7.90 9.59
CA THR A 32 -6.48 9.24 8.99
C THR A 32 -7.25 9.19 7.67
N PRO A 33 -7.85 10.32 7.22
CA PRO A 33 -8.47 10.39 5.91
C PRO A 33 -7.53 10.03 4.75
N ALA A 34 -6.21 10.07 4.96
CA ALA A 34 -5.22 9.67 3.97
C ALA A 34 -5.33 8.20 3.55
N ILE A 35 -5.79 7.33 4.44
CA ILE A 35 -5.99 5.90 4.15
C ILE A 35 -7.07 5.73 3.06
N ASP A 36 -8.12 6.54 3.12
CA ASP A 36 -9.20 6.53 2.13
C ASP A 36 -8.71 7.12 0.79
N ILE A 37 -7.92 8.19 0.83
CA ILE A 37 -7.30 8.79 -0.35
C ILE A 37 -6.39 7.79 -1.08
N TRP A 38 -5.58 7.02 -0.34
CA TRP A 38 -4.77 5.95 -0.89
C TRP A 38 -5.63 4.88 -1.58
N SER A 39 -6.72 4.47 -0.92
CA SER A 39 -7.66 3.48 -1.45
C SER A 39 -8.28 3.95 -2.76
N ILE A 40 -8.67 5.23 -2.83
CA ILE A 40 -9.17 5.89 -4.05
C ILE A 40 -8.09 5.90 -5.14
N GLY A 41 -6.83 6.19 -4.80
CA GLY A 41 -5.71 6.10 -5.74
C GLY A 41 -5.54 4.70 -6.34
N CYS A 42 -5.65 3.65 -5.52
CA CYS A 42 -5.58 2.27 -5.99
C CYS A 42 -6.74 1.93 -6.95
N ILE A 43 -7.97 2.35 -6.63
CA ILE A 43 -9.14 2.16 -7.49
C ILE A 43 -8.98 2.94 -8.79
N PHE A 44 -8.51 4.18 -8.72
CA PHE A 44 -8.31 5.02 -9.90
C PHE A 44 -7.27 4.43 -10.85
N ALA A 45 -6.14 3.93 -10.31
CA ALA A 45 -5.17 3.18 -11.08
C ALA A 45 -5.75 1.93 -11.73
N GLU A 46 -6.62 1.21 -11.04
CA GLU A 46 -7.29 0.01 -11.57
C GLU A 46 -8.22 0.36 -12.73
N VAL A 47 -8.97 1.46 -12.64
CA VAL A 47 -9.79 1.96 -13.76
C VAL A 47 -8.92 2.32 -14.97
N LEU A 48 -7.74 2.92 -14.75
CA LEU A 48 -6.82 3.29 -15.83
C LEU A 48 -6.11 2.08 -16.48
N ALA A 49 -5.77 1.05 -15.71
CA ALA A 49 -5.05 -0.13 -16.19
C ALA A 49 -5.95 -1.32 -16.57
N GLY A 50 -7.23 -1.30 -16.16
CA GLY A 50 -8.15 -2.43 -16.25
C GLY A 50 -7.77 -3.62 -15.35
N LYS A 51 -6.82 -3.43 -14.42
CA LYS A 51 -6.33 -4.47 -13.50
C LYS A 51 -5.84 -3.84 -12.19
N PRO A 52 -5.92 -4.56 -11.05
CA PRO A 52 -5.52 -4.03 -9.76
C PRO A 52 -4.05 -3.59 -9.75
N LEU A 53 -3.78 -2.45 -9.13
CA LEU A 53 -2.43 -1.88 -9.06
C LEU A 53 -1.52 -2.72 -8.14
N PHE A 54 -2.05 -3.13 -6.99
CA PHE A 54 -1.30 -3.88 -5.96
C PHE A 54 -2.02 -5.19 -5.59
N PRO A 55 -1.96 -6.24 -6.43
CA PRO A 55 -2.61 -7.53 -6.14
C PRO A 55 -1.82 -8.36 -5.11
N GLY A 56 -1.61 -7.84 -3.90
CA GLY A 56 -0.81 -8.50 -2.87
C GLY A 56 -1.48 -9.75 -2.30
N LYS A 57 -0.72 -10.84 -2.28
CA LYS A 57 -1.13 -12.16 -1.75
C LYS A 57 -0.87 -12.30 -0.25
N SER A 58 0.13 -11.57 0.25
CA SER A 58 0.53 -11.51 1.67
C SER A 58 0.83 -10.06 2.05
N VAL A 59 0.96 -9.76 3.34
CA VAL A 59 1.34 -8.40 3.81
C VAL A 59 2.71 -8.00 3.25
N VAL A 60 3.67 -8.93 3.25
CA VAL A 60 5.01 -8.70 2.69
C VAL A 60 4.93 -8.46 1.18
N HIS A 61 4.16 -9.27 0.45
CA HIS A 61 3.99 -9.08 -1.00
C HIS A 61 3.25 -7.78 -1.33
N GLN A 62 2.27 -7.37 -0.52
CA GLN A 62 1.62 -6.06 -0.69
C GLN A 62 2.63 -4.92 -0.51
N LEU A 63 3.46 -4.98 0.54
CA LEU A 63 4.51 -3.99 0.77
C LEU A 63 5.54 -3.98 -0.35
N GLU A 64 5.94 -5.15 -0.84
CA GLU A 64 6.84 -5.27 -1.99
C GLU A 64 6.30 -4.56 -3.23
N LEU A 65 5.02 -4.79 -3.56
CA LEU A 65 4.38 -4.15 -4.71
C LEU A 65 4.31 -2.63 -4.55
N ILE A 66 4.06 -2.15 -3.33
CA ILE A 66 4.02 -0.72 -3.02
C ILE A 66 5.41 -0.10 -3.13
N THR A 67 6.44 -0.71 -2.51
CA THR A 67 7.82 -0.19 -2.54
C THR A 67 8.49 -0.33 -3.90
N ASP A 68 8.07 -1.28 -4.74
CA ASP A 68 8.50 -1.35 -6.13
C ASP A 68 8.04 -0.14 -6.94
N HIS A 69 6.86 0.38 -6.62
CA HIS A 69 6.27 1.52 -7.32
C HIS A 69 6.72 2.87 -6.76
N LEU A 70 6.61 3.05 -5.45
CA LEU A 70 6.89 4.32 -4.79
C LEU A 70 8.34 4.43 -4.30
N GLY A 71 9.15 3.40 -4.48
CA GLY A 71 10.52 3.33 -3.96
C GLY A 71 10.58 2.90 -2.50
N THR A 72 11.79 2.91 -1.93
CA THR A 72 12.00 2.59 -0.52
C THR A 72 11.85 3.85 0.34
N PRO A 73 10.83 3.93 1.22
CA PRO A 73 10.74 5.00 2.21
C PRO A 73 11.97 5.13 3.11
N SER A 74 12.07 6.26 3.80
CA SER A 74 13.13 6.50 4.79
C SER A 74 13.04 5.52 5.96
N ALA A 75 14.18 5.17 6.55
CA ALA A 75 14.26 4.26 7.70
C ALA A 75 13.38 4.71 8.89
N GLU A 76 13.18 6.02 9.03
CA GLU A 76 12.31 6.64 10.03
C GLU A 76 10.84 6.23 9.84
N THR A 77 10.36 6.17 8.59
CA THR A 77 8.99 5.78 8.23
C THR A 77 8.71 4.34 8.67
N PHE A 78 9.70 3.45 8.67
CA PHE A 78 9.53 2.04 9.03
C PHE A 78 9.78 1.69 10.50
N SER A 79 10.38 2.60 11.28
CA SER A 79 10.68 2.36 12.69
C SER A 79 9.44 2.04 13.53
N GLY A 80 8.26 2.49 13.06
CA GLY A 80 6.94 2.21 13.65
C GLY A 80 6.27 0.90 13.24
N VAL A 81 6.88 0.06 12.39
CA VAL A 81 6.28 -1.24 12.01
C VAL A 81 6.18 -2.16 13.22
N ARG A 82 4.97 -2.53 13.63
CA ARG A 82 4.75 -3.57 14.67
C ARG A 82 4.83 -4.99 14.12
N ASN A 83 4.57 -5.18 12.83
CA ASN A 83 4.61 -6.49 12.19
C ASN A 83 6.05 -6.93 11.88
N ASP A 84 6.56 -7.90 12.64
CA ASP A 84 7.96 -8.35 12.55
C ASP A 84 8.38 -8.80 11.14
N LYS A 85 7.47 -9.46 10.39
CA LYS A 85 7.73 -9.89 9.01
C LYS A 85 7.87 -8.70 8.05
N ALA A 86 7.02 -7.70 8.19
CA ALA A 86 7.08 -6.49 7.39
C ALA A 86 8.34 -5.68 7.73
N ARG A 87 8.69 -5.57 9.02
CA ARG A 87 9.89 -4.88 9.49
C ARG A 87 11.15 -5.52 8.93
N LYS A 88 11.27 -6.85 9.04
CA LYS A 88 12.41 -7.61 8.53
C LYS A 88 12.57 -7.41 7.01
N TYR A 89 11.48 -7.49 6.24
CA TYR A 89 11.50 -7.22 4.81
C TYR A 89 11.98 -5.79 4.48
N LEU A 90 11.50 -4.78 5.21
CA LEU A 90 11.89 -3.38 5.01
C LEU A 90 13.34 -3.09 5.41
N MET A 91 13.89 -3.84 6.37
CA MET A 91 15.30 -3.74 6.77
C MET A 91 16.24 -4.44 5.77
N GLU A 92 15.82 -5.57 5.21
CA GLU A 92 16.64 -6.37 4.30
C GLU A 92 16.52 -5.94 2.82
N MET A 93 15.51 -5.14 2.46
CA MET A 93 15.33 -4.72 1.07
C MET A 93 16.42 -3.75 0.59
N GLN A 94 16.79 -3.86 -0.68
CA GLN A 94 17.63 -2.88 -1.35
C GLN A 94 16.84 -1.59 -1.61
N LYS A 95 17.50 -0.43 -1.47
CA LYS A 95 16.91 0.86 -1.81
C LYS A 95 16.47 0.88 -3.28
N LYS A 96 15.15 0.96 -3.51
CA LYS A 96 14.54 1.12 -4.83
C LYS A 96 14.22 2.59 -5.07
N GLN A 97 14.44 3.05 -6.29
CA GLN A 97 13.98 4.37 -6.72
C GLN A 97 12.50 4.29 -7.14
N PRO A 98 11.70 5.33 -6.88
CA PRO A 98 10.31 5.39 -7.34
C PRO A 98 10.24 5.27 -8.85
N VAL A 99 9.31 4.44 -9.34
CA VAL A 99 9.02 4.31 -10.77
C VAL A 99 7.93 5.31 -11.12
N PRO A 100 8.19 6.27 -12.03
CA PRO A 100 7.18 7.26 -12.40
C PRO A 100 5.95 6.58 -12.99
N PHE A 101 4.76 6.97 -12.53
CA PHE A 101 3.49 6.43 -12.99
C PHE A 101 3.31 6.60 -14.52
N SER A 102 3.91 7.62 -15.12
CA SER A 102 3.92 7.82 -16.58
C SER A 102 4.52 6.63 -17.35
N LYS A 103 5.48 5.91 -16.75
CA LYS A 103 6.07 4.71 -17.37
C LYS A 103 5.15 3.49 -17.25
N LYS A 104 4.35 3.43 -16.19
CA LYS A 104 3.38 2.35 -15.94
C LYS A 104 2.10 2.54 -16.74
N PHE A 105 1.70 3.78 -16.94
CA PHE A 105 0.50 4.20 -17.63
C PHE A 105 0.84 5.07 -18.86
N PRO A 106 1.54 4.51 -19.88
CA PRO A 106 2.01 5.28 -21.02
C PRO A 106 0.88 5.85 -21.89
N ASN A 107 -0.31 5.23 -21.84
CA ASN A 107 -1.49 5.63 -22.62
C ASN A 107 -2.50 6.45 -21.80
N ALA A 108 -2.22 6.72 -20.52
CA ALA A 108 -3.12 7.49 -19.67
C ALA A 108 -2.89 9.00 -19.86
N ASP A 109 -3.95 9.78 -19.67
CA ASP A 109 -3.88 11.23 -19.72
C ASP A 109 -2.84 11.76 -18.70
N PRO A 110 -1.96 12.70 -19.08
CA PRO A 110 -0.95 13.25 -18.17
C PRO A 110 -1.53 13.85 -16.88
N LEU A 111 -2.73 14.44 -16.93
CA LEU A 111 -3.43 14.96 -15.76
C LEU A 111 -3.94 13.82 -14.87
N ALA A 112 -4.40 12.71 -15.46
CA ALA A 112 -4.78 11.51 -14.72
C ALA A 112 -3.56 10.91 -13.99
N VAL A 113 -2.41 10.83 -14.66
CA VAL A 113 -1.16 10.35 -14.04
C VAL A 113 -0.71 11.27 -12.89
N ARG A 114 -0.82 12.59 -13.06
CA ARG A 114 -0.50 13.55 -12.00
C ARG A 114 -1.45 13.48 -10.81
N LEU A 115 -2.75 13.27 -11.06
CA LEU A 115 -3.72 13.05 -10.00
C LEU A 115 -3.38 11.76 -9.25
N LEU A 116 -3.08 10.68 -9.98
CA LEU A 116 -2.71 9.39 -9.39
C LEU A 116 -1.47 9.49 -8.50
N GLN A 117 -0.45 10.26 -8.91
CA GLN A 117 0.73 10.54 -8.10
C GLN A 117 0.39 11.18 -6.75
N ARG A 118 -0.56 12.12 -6.72
CA ARG A 118 -1.00 12.78 -5.49
C ARG A 118 -1.86 11.90 -4.61
N LEU A 119 -2.66 11.02 -5.21
CA LEU A 119 -3.49 10.07 -4.46
C LEU A 119 -2.65 8.95 -3.83
N LEU A 120 -1.54 8.57 -4.47
CA LEU A 120 -0.63 7.51 -4.03
C LEU A 120 0.69 8.07 -3.53
N ALA A 121 0.62 8.91 -2.51
CA ALA A 121 1.79 9.42 -1.80
C ALA A 121 2.07 8.59 -0.53
N PHE A 122 3.34 8.41 -0.17
CA PHE A 122 3.73 7.77 1.09
C PHE A 122 3.50 8.66 2.31
N ASP A 123 3.61 9.98 2.13
CA ASP A 123 3.31 10.96 3.17
C ASP A 123 2.03 11.72 2.78
N PRO A 124 1.03 11.82 3.66
CA PRO A 124 -0.22 12.51 3.37
C PRO A 124 -0.09 14.04 3.28
N LYS A 125 1.09 14.60 3.56
CA LYS A 125 1.38 16.03 3.47
C LYS A 125 2.12 16.41 2.17
N ASP A 126 2.46 15.44 1.32
CA ASP A 126 3.04 15.63 -0.01
C ASP A 126 1.95 15.87 -1.08
#